data_AF-A0A3N2IKY9-F1
#
_entry.id   AF-A0A3N2IKY9-F1
#
_cell.length_a   1.000
_cell.length_b   1.000
_cell.length_c   1.000
_cell.angle_alpha   90.00
_cell.angle_beta   90.00
_cell.angle_gamma   90.00
#
_symmetry.space_group_name_H-M   'P 1'
#
loop_
_entity.id
_entity.type
_entity.pdbx_description
1 polymer ?
#
loop_
_entity_poly.entity_id
_entity_poly.type
_entity_poly.pdbx_seq_one_letter_code
_entity_poly.pdbx_strand_id
1 'polypeptide(L)'
;MSAEKAPRASVRRRPRLGAVVLAVVVGLFFAYDLYEAVTNLVLVPQDARYQNNEIYAEAGATSFIAHPPWAALVANVLLPVVAYAGALLVARRRPLPQVALALVTGLALVGSLSLTITAYVLSI
;
A
#
# COMPACT_ATOMS: atom_id res chain seq x y z
N MET A 1 -41.98 -24.78 39.93
CA MET A 1 -40.96 -25.15 38.92
C MET A 1 -40.36 -23.87 38.36
N SER A 2 -39.32 -23.34 39.00
CA SER A 2 -38.60 -22.15 38.51
C SER A 2 -37.40 -22.60 37.71
N ALA A 3 -37.38 -22.30 36.41
CA ALA A 3 -36.23 -22.58 35.55
C ALA A 3 -35.13 -21.55 35.86
N GLU A 4 -34.09 -22.01 36.54
CA GLU A 4 -32.87 -21.23 36.78
C GLU A 4 -32.16 -20.99 35.44
N LYS A 5 -32.17 -19.73 34.99
CA LYS A 5 -31.51 -19.30 33.76
C LYS A 5 -30.00 -19.28 34.02
N ALA A 6 -29.31 -20.36 33.66
CA ALA A 6 -27.85 -20.43 33.76
C ALA A 6 -27.18 -19.22 33.08
N PRO A 7 -26.18 -18.58 33.71
CA PRO A 7 -25.51 -17.43 33.13
C PRO A 7 -24.77 -17.86 31.87
N ARG A 8 -25.17 -17.34 30.71
CA ARG A 8 -24.41 -17.51 29.46
C ARG A 8 -23.08 -16.80 29.65
N ALA A 9 -22.04 -17.56 29.98
CA ALA A 9 -20.68 -17.06 30.04
C ALA A 9 -20.38 -16.38 28.69
N SER A 10 -20.20 -15.06 28.72
CA SER A 10 -19.78 -14.31 27.54
C SER A 10 -18.37 -14.80 27.18
N VAL A 11 -18.26 -15.67 26.18
CA VAL A 11 -16.96 -16.05 25.63
C VAL A 11 -16.39 -14.80 24.96
N ARG A 12 -15.66 -13.99 25.74
CA ARG A 12 -14.81 -12.93 25.19
C ARG A 12 -13.80 -13.65 24.30
N ARG A 13 -14.07 -13.68 22.98
CA ARG A 13 -13.12 -14.14 21.97
C ARG A 13 -11.90 -13.23 22.09
N ARG A 14 -10.88 -13.69 22.81
CA ARG A 14 -9.59 -13.01 22.84
C ARG A 14 -9.15 -12.82 21.37
N PRO A 15 -8.67 -11.63 20.98
CA PRO A 15 -8.02 -11.49 19.69
C PRO A 15 -6.96 -12.57 19.63
N ARG A 16 -7.02 -13.42 18.60
CA ARG A 16 -6.03 -14.48 18.42
C ARG A 16 -4.70 -13.77 18.24
N LEU A 17 -3.85 -13.77 19.27
CA LEU A 17 -2.57 -13.06 19.29
C LEU A 17 -1.80 -13.28 17.97
N GLY A 18 -1.80 -14.51 17.44
CA GLY A 18 -1.20 -14.83 16.14
C GLY A 18 -1.75 -14.05 14.94
N ALA A 19 -3.04 -13.70 14.91
CA ALA A 19 -3.60 -12.87 13.84
C ALA A 19 -3.12 -11.42 13.95
N VAL A 20 -2.94 -10.90 15.17
CA VAL A 20 -2.40 -9.56 15.40
C VAL A 20 -0.93 -9.51 15.02
N VAL A 21 -0.13 -10.47 15.51
CA VAL A 21 1.30 -10.57 15.14
C VAL A 21 1.45 -10.67 13.63
N LEU A 22 0.68 -11.52 12.97
CA LEU A 22 0.72 -11.67 11.52
C LEU A 22 0.34 -10.37 10.79
N ALA A 23 -0.74 -9.70 11.23
CA ALA A 23 -1.16 -8.43 10.64
C ALA A 23 -0.08 -7.35 10.80
N VAL A 24 0.59 -7.29 11.96
CA VAL A 24 1.69 -6.35 12.21
C VAL A 24 2.88 -6.68 11.35
N VAL A 25 3.36 -7.92 11.36
CA VAL A 25 4.53 -8.34 10.57
C VAL A 25 4.32 -8.10 9.09
N VAL A 26 3.18 -8.54 8.53
CA VAL A 26 2.86 -8.27 7.13
C VAL A 26 2.65 -6.78 6.88
N GLY A 27 2.01 -6.07 7.80
CA GLY A 27 1.81 -4.62 7.73
C GLY A 27 3.11 -3.82 7.66
N LEU A 28 4.20 -4.31 8.26
CA LEU A 28 5.52 -3.68 8.14
C LEU A 28 6.05 -3.73 6.69
N PHE A 29 5.76 -4.78 5.93
CA PHE A 29 6.12 -4.83 4.50
C PHE A 29 5.31 -3.81 3.69
N PHE A 30 4.00 -3.70 3.91
CA PHE A 30 3.20 -2.64 3.28
C PHE A 30 3.67 -1.23 3.68
N ALA A 31 4.13 -1.05 4.91
CA ALA A 31 4.69 0.22 5.37
C ALA A 31 6.03 0.53 4.67
N TYR A 32 6.83 -0.49 4.38
CA TYR A 32 8.04 -0.35 3.58
C TYR A 32 7.72 0.05 2.13
N ASP A 33 6.75 -0.61 1.48
CA ASP A 33 6.29 -0.23 0.13
C ASP A 33 5.77 1.22 0.11
N LEU A 34 5.04 1.64 1.15
CA LEU A 34 4.57 3.01 1.30
C LEU A 34 5.74 4.00 1.44
N TYR A 35 6.77 3.66 2.23
CA TYR A 35 7.97 4.47 2.36
C TYR A 35 8.68 4.66 1.02
N GLU A 36 8.85 3.59 0.24
CA GLU A 36 9.43 3.68 -1.11
C GLU A 36 8.57 4.56 -2.03
N ALA A 37 7.25 4.36 -2.04
CA ALA A 37 6.34 5.14 -2.86
C ALA A 37 6.36 6.64 -2.52
N VAL A 38 6.42 6.98 -1.22
CA VAL A 38 6.55 8.38 -0.76
C VAL A 38 7.90 8.96 -1.17
N THR A 39 8.97 8.18 -1.04
CA THR A 39 10.31 8.59 -1.49
C THR A 39 10.30 8.93 -2.98
N ASN A 40 9.69 8.07 -3.81
CA ASN A 40 9.52 8.31 -5.24
C ASN A 40 8.65 9.55 -5.52
N LEU A 41 7.55 9.75 -4.79
CA LEU A 41 6.69 10.93 -4.93
C LEU A 41 7.45 12.24 -4.67
N VAL A 42 8.41 12.23 -3.74
CA VAL A 42 9.21 13.42 -3.40
C VAL A 42 10.39 13.60 -4.36
N LEU A 43 11.14 12.54 -4.66
CA LEU A 43 12.41 12.65 -5.38
C LEU A 43 12.23 12.73 -6.90
N VAL A 44 11.22 12.06 -7.48
CA VAL A 44 11.03 12.07 -8.93
C VAL A 44 10.78 13.48 -9.49
N PRO A 45 9.94 14.34 -8.88
CA PRO A 45 9.79 15.71 -9.33
C PRO A 45 11.06 16.57 -9.26
N GLN A 46 12.05 16.17 -8.46
CA GLN A 46 13.33 16.87 -8.31
C GLN A 46 14.39 16.43 -9.34
N ASP A 47 14.06 15.48 -10.21
CA ASP A 47 14.94 15.02 -11.28
C ASP A 47 15.27 16.17 -12.25
N ALA A 48 16.55 16.26 -12.66
CA ALA A 48 17.07 17.28 -13.54
C ALA A 48 16.27 17.43 -14.84
N ARG A 49 15.69 16.33 -15.34
CA ARG A 49 14.82 16.36 -16.53
C ARG A 49 13.65 17.34 -16.41
N TYR A 50 13.03 17.45 -15.24
CA TYR A 50 11.88 18.34 -15.03
C TYR A 50 12.31 19.75 -14.61
N GLN A 51 13.46 19.86 -13.95
CA GLN A 51 14.02 21.14 -13.50
C GLN A 51 14.58 21.97 -14.68
N ASN A 52 15.02 21.32 -15.75
CA ASN A 52 15.62 21.98 -16.92
C ASN A 52 14.59 22.49 -17.96
N ASN A 53 13.29 22.37 -17.68
CA ASN A 53 12.23 22.77 -18.62
C ASN A 53 12.33 24.23 -19.08
N GLU A 54 12.71 25.15 -18.19
CA GLU A 54 12.89 26.57 -18.53
C GLU A 54 14.03 26.76 -19.53
N ILE A 55 15.16 26.08 -19.33
CA ILE A 55 16.31 26.08 -20.25
C ILE A 55 15.90 25.55 -21.62
N TYR A 56 15.13 24.46 -21.67
CA TYR A 56 14.63 23.91 -22.93
C TYR A 56 13.66 24.85 -23.65
N ALA A 57 12.81 25.56 -22.92
CA ALA A 57 11.90 26.54 -23.49
C ALA A 57 12.66 27.72 -24.13
N GLU A 58 13.66 28.27 -23.44
CA GLU A 58 14.52 29.35 -23.94
C GLU A 58 15.32 28.94 -25.18
N ALA A 59 15.80 27.69 -25.21
CA ALA A 59 16.52 27.13 -26.35
C ALA A 59 15.61 26.76 -27.54
N GLY A 60 14.29 26.96 -27.44
CA GLY A 60 13.32 26.56 -28.46
C GLY A 60 13.16 25.03 -28.59
N ALA A 61 13.71 24.27 -27.65
CA ALA A 61 13.76 22.81 -27.65
C ALA A 61 12.55 22.20 -26.92
N THR A 62 11.35 22.65 -27.30
CA THR A 62 10.09 22.35 -26.58
C THR A 62 9.73 20.86 -26.55
N SER A 63 10.29 20.03 -27.44
CA SER A 63 10.13 18.57 -27.44
C SER A 63 10.74 17.87 -26.24
N PHE A 64 11.65 18.52 -25.50
CA PHE A 64 12.29 17.96 -24.31
C PHE A 64 11.60 18.37 -23.01
N ILE A 65 10.58 19.23 -23.08
CA ILE A 65 9.81 19.63 -21.90
C ILE A 65 9.00 18.42 -21.42
N ALA A 66 9.22 18.03 -20.17
CA ALA A 66 8.57 16.88 -19.55
C ALA A 66 7.90 17.26 -18.23
N HIS A 67 6.93 16.46 -17.79
CA HIS A 67 6.25 16.66 -16.52
C HIS A 67 6.33 15.40 -15.65
N PRO A 68 6.49 15.55 -14.33
CA PRO A 68 6.43 14.42 -13.43
C PRO A 68 5.11 13.64 -13.59
N PRO A 69 5.13 12.30 -13.53
CA PRO A 69 3.95 11.45 -13.69
C PRO A 69 3.11 11.43 -12.40
N TRP A 70 2.55 12.58 -12.03
CA TRP A 70 1.85 12.78 -10.76
C TRP A 70 0.78 11.74 -10.47
N ALA A 71 -0.02 11.36 -11.47
CA ALA A 71 -1.06 10.35 -11.32
C ALA A 71 -0.48 8.99 -10.91
N ALA A 72 0.63 8.57 -11.52
CA ALA A 72 1.31 7.32 -11.20
C ALA A 72 1.96 7.37 -9.81
N LEU A 73 2.59 8.50 -9.45
CA LEU A 73 3.20 8.69 -8.13
C LEU A 73 2.15 8.62 -7.02
N VAL A 74 1.02 9.32 -7.17
CA VAL A 74 -0.08 9.28 -6.21
C VAL A 74 -0.70 7.88 -6.14
N ALA A 75 -0.90 7.22 -7.27
CA ALA A 75 -1.39 5.85 -7.31
C ALA A 75 -0.46 4.89 -6.55
N ASN A 76 0.86 5.03 -6.73
CA ASN A 76 1.85 4.19 -6.04
C ASN A 76 1.78 4.34 -4.52
N VAL A 77 1.54 5.56 -4.02
CA VAL A 77 1.40 5.85 -2.57
C VAL A 77 0.10 5.28 -2.01
N LEU A 78 -1.01 5.42 -2.73
CA LEU A 78 -2.31 4.93 -2.26
C LEU A 78 -2.40 3.40 -2.26
N LEU A 79 -1.70 2.76 -3.19
CA LEU A 79 -1.75 1.31 -3.42
C LEU A 79 -1.49 0.48 -2.14
N PRO A 80 -0.38 0.62 -1.41
CA PRO A 80 -0.14 -0.18 -0.20
C PRO A 80 -1.18 0.08 0.89
N VAL A 81 -1.63 1.33 1.05
CA VAL A 81 -2.62 1.71 2.08
C VAL A 81 -3.97 1.05 1.81
N VAL A 82 -4.47 1.17 0.59
CA VAL A 82 -5.77 0.63 0.19
C VAL A 82 -5.73 -0.90 0.19
N ALA A 83 -4.66 -1.51 -0.32
CA ALA A 83 -4.52 -2.95 -0.35
C ALA A 83 -4.45 -3.56 1.05
N TYR A 84 -3.69 -2.96 1.97
CA TYR A 84 -3.61 -3.43 3.36
C TYR A 84 -4.97 -3.27 4.08
N ALA A 85 -5.62 -2.11 3.96
CA ALA A 85 -6.94 -1.88 4.54
C ALA A 85 -8.00 -2.85 3.96
N GLY A 86 -7.97 -3.10 2.66
CA GLY A 86 -8.82 -4.05 1.97
C GLY A 86 -8.57 -5.50 2.44
N ALA A 87 -7.31 -5.91 2.56
CA ALA A 87 -6.94 -7.22 3.07
C ALA A 87 -7.42 -7.42 4.52
N LEU A 88 -7.25 -6.42 5.38
CA LEU A 88 -7.78 -6.44 6.75
C LEU A 88 -9.31 -6.52 6.78
N LEU A 89 -10.00 -5.83 5.86
CA LEU A 89 -11.46 -5.88 5.75
C LEU A 89 -11.95 -7.28 5.33
N VAL A 90 -11.31 -7.90 4.33
CA VAL A 90 -11.62 -9.27 3.86
C VAL A 90 -11.34 -10.30 4.95
N ALA A 91 -10.26 -10.12 5.69
CA ALA A 91 -9.84 -10.98 6.79
C ALA A 91 -10.74 -10.87 8.04
N ARG A 92 -11.64 -9.86 8.11
CA ARG A 92 -12.49 -9.67 9.29
C ARG A 92 -13.33 -10.93 9.55
N ARG A 93 -13.23 -11.44 10.78
CA ARG A 93 -13.95 -12.62 11.29
C ARG A 93 -13.58 -13.95 10.61
N ARG A 94 -12.48 -14.00 9.85
CA ARG A 94 -11.99 -15.22 9.19
C ARG A 94 -11.04 -16.04 10.08
N PRO A 95 -10.90 -17.36 9.88
CA PRO A 95 -9.88 -18.17 10.52
C PRO A 95 -8.47 -17.77 10.08
N LEU A 96 -7.46 -18.05 10.91
CA LEU A 96 -6.08 -17.57 10.72
C LEU A 96 -5.47 -17.89 9.35
N PRO A 97 -5.65 -19.08 8.74
CA PRO A 97 -5.12 -19.36 7.40
C PRO A 97 -5.70 -18.45 6.32
N GLN A 98 -6.98 -18.10 6.42
CA GLN A 98 -7.63 -17.20 5.47
C GLN A 98 -7.17 -15.74 5.66
N VAL A 99 -6.87 -15.34 6.91
CA VAL A 99 -6.24 -14.04 7.20
C VAL A 99 -4.85 -13.96 6.56
N ALA A 100 -4.04 -15.01 6.75
CA ALA A 100 -2.71 -15.10 6.16
C ALA A 100 -2.76 -15.01 4.63
N LEU A 101 -3.66 -15.78 4.00
CA LEU A 101 -3.85 -15.76 2.55
C LEU A 101 -4.22 -14.36 2.05
N ALA A 102 -5.20 -13.71 2.68
CA ALA A 102 -5.64 -12.37 2.28
C ALA A 102 -4.51 -11.33 2.37
N LEU A 103 -3.74 -11.35 3.46
CA LEU A 103 -2.63 -10.42 3.68
C LEU A 103 -1.47 -10.66 2.70
N VAL A 104 -1.07 -11.92 2.50
CA VAL A 104 0.02 -12.29 1.58
C VAL A 104 -0.36 -12.01 0.13
N THR A 105 -1.61 -12.30 -0.28
CA THR A 105 -2.09 -11.95 -1.63
C THR A 105 -2.11 -10.44 -1.85
N GLY A 106 -2.57 -9.67 -0.85
CA GLY A 106 -2.50 -8.21 -0.92
C GLY A 106 -1.06 -7.73 -1.10
N LEU A 107 -0.11 -8.29 -0.35
CA LEU A 107 1.31 -7.92 -0.43
C LEU A 107 1.90 -8.26 -1.81
N ALA A 108 1.62 -9.45 -2.33
CA ALA A 108 2.09 -9.86 -3.65
C ALA A 108 1.53 -8.96 -4.78
N LEU A 109 0.25 -8.55 -4.66
CA LEU A 109 -0.37 -7.61 -5.59
C LEU A 109 0.30 -6.24 -5.53
N VAL A 110 0.55 -5.71 -4.33
CA VAL A 110 1.25 -4.43 -4.17
C VAL A 110 2.66 -4.50 -4.73
N GLY A 111 3.46 -5.50 -4.36
CA GLY A 111 4.84 -5.63 -4.85
C GLY A 111 4.92 -5.66 -6.37
N SER A 112 4.04 -6.42 -7.04
CA SER A 112 3.99 -6.48 -8.50
C SER A 112 3.61 -5.13 -9.14
N LEU A 113 2.57 -4.48 -8.63
CA LEU A 113 2.09 -3.21 -9.16
C LEU A 113 3.07 -2.06 -8.86
N SER A 114 3.63 -1.98 -7.65
CA SER A 114 4.62 -0.96 -7.28
C SER A 114 5.90 -1.07 -8.10
N LEU A 115 6.38 -2.28 -8.41
CA LEU A 115 7.49 -2.48 -9.35
C LEU A 115 7.15 -1.93 -10.74
N THR A 116 5.96 -2.24 -11.25
CA THR A 116 5.50 -1.79 -12.57
C THR A 116 5.37 -0.27 -12.63
N ILE A 117 4.74 0.33 -11.61
CA ILE A 117 4.55 1.78 -11.53
C ILE A 117 5.90 2.49 -11.40
N THR A 118 6.78 1.99 -10.54
CA THR A 118 8.12 2.57 -10.36
C THR A 118 8.92 2.51 -11.66
N ALA A 119 8.90 1.38 -12.38
CA ALA A 119 9.54 1.26 -13.68
C ALA A 119 8.99 2.27 -14.69
N TYR A 120 7.65 2.44 -14.75
CA TYR A 120 7.03 3.45 -15.61
C TYR A 120 7.49 4.87 -15.25
N VAL A 121 7.44 5.24 -13.97
CA VAL A 121 7.81 6.56 -13.46
C VAL A 121 9.27 6.93 -13.77
N LEU A 122 10.17 5.95 -13.71
CA LEU A 122 11.59 6.15 -14.00
C LEU A 122 11.91 6.15 -15.51
N SER A 123 10.99 5.67 -16.34
CA SER A 123 11.20 5.57 -17.80
C SER A 123 10.72 6.78 -18.61
N ILE A 124 9.85 7.63 -18.02
CA ILE A 124 9.18 8.76 -18.70
C ILE A 124 9.70 10.10 -18.20
#